data_AF-V4ZL77-F1
#
_entry.id   AF-V4ZL77-F1
#
_cell.length_a   1.000
_cell.length_b   1.000
_cell.length_c   1.000
_cell.angle_alpha   90.00
_cell.angle_beta   90.00
_cell.angle_gamma   90.00
#
_symmetry.space_group_name_H-M   'P 1'
#
loop_
_entity.id
_entity.type
_entity.pdbx_description
1 polymer ?
#
loop_
_entity_poly.entity_id
_entity_poly.type
_entity_poly.pdbx_seq_one_letter_code
_entity_poly.pdbx_strand_id
1 'polypeptide(L)'
;MLLDIATDPPRDESERVDGAIENASSDDLRAFVRDILAENPDLREQFLARLGDGDRSVEAYRDEIEELFDQHTQDYPVVTDAIDFSHFFEVAEQYRERDRYRTAATVYQALFEVIDDNCARIDIACDHYAKALRSALNGYVECVLETDPSHEEIKQYAGILEAQVTSEPRINEVQFRRALNELGANRDCPRG
;
A
#
# COMPACT_ATOMS: atom_id res chain seq x y z
N MET A 1 14.45 -50.06 -20.02
CA MET A 1 13.11 -49.55 -20.37
C MET A 1 13.04 -48.14 -19.82
N LEU A 2 13.28 -47.14 -20.69
CA LEU A 2 13.28 -45.71 -20.35
C LEU A 2 11.89 -45.16 -20.70
N LEU A 3 11.30 -44.45 -19.75
CA LEU A 3 10.05 -43.69 -19.89
C LEU A 3 10.35 -42.41 -20.66
N ASP A 4 9.70 -42.24 -21.80
CA ASP A 4 9.68 -40.99 -22.57
C ASP A 4 8.55 -40.12 -22.00
N ILE A 5 8.90 -39.23 -21.08
CA ILE A 5 8.01 -38.17 -20.61
C ILE A 5 8.21 -37.01 -21.57
N ALA A 6 7.21 -36.77 -22.42
CA ALA A 6 7.14 -35.55 -23.21
C ALA A 6 6.99 -34.35 -22.26
N THR A 7 8.11 -33.78 -21.82
CA THR A 7 8.17 -32.44 -21.23
C THR A 7 8.27 -31.43 -22.36
N ASP A 8 7.12 -31.01 -22.88
CA ASP A 8 7.01 -29.68 -23.48
C ASP A 8 6.22 -28.84 -22.45
N PRO A 9 6.84 -27.85 -21.78
CA PRO A 9 6.10 -26.98 -20.87
C PRO A 9 4.99 -26.27 -21.64
N PRO A 10 3.82 -26.00 -21.02
CA PRO A 10 2.76 -25.27 -21.69
C PRO A 10 3.33 -23.97 -22.24
N ARG A 11 3.12 -23.78 -23.55
CA ARG A 11 3.71 -22.68 -24.29
C ARG A 11 3.24 -21.38 -23.66
N ASP A 12 4.18 -20.50 -23.32
CA ASP A 12 3.86 -19.18 -22.80
C ASP A 12 3.01 -18.44 -23.82
N GLU A 13 1.75 -18.18 -23.45
CA GLU A 13 0.78 -17.50 -24.31
C GLU A 13 0.76 -15.99 -24.09
N SER A 14 1.60 -15.46 -23.19
CA SER A 14 1.61 -14.05 -22.81
C SER A 14 1.72 -13.13 -24.03
N GLU A 15 2.65 -13.40 -24.95
CA GLU A 15 2.81 -12.59 -26.18
C GLU A 15 1.55 -12.57 -27.07
N ARG A 16 0.79 -13.68 -27.11
CA ARG A 16 -0.44 -13.73 -27.89
C ARG A 16 -1.58 -12.97 -27.22
N VAL A 17 -1.64 -13.07 -25.90
CA VAL A 17 -2.63 -12.34 -25.09
C VAL A 17 -2.34 -10.84 -25.19
N ASP A 18 -1.09 -10.42 -25.03
CA ASP A 18 -0.67 -9.02 -25.16
C ASP A 18 -1.00 -8.48 -26.55
N GLY A 19 -0.66 -9.23 -27.60
CA GLY A 19 -1.02 -8.86 -28.97
C GLY A 19 -2.54 -8.77 -29.18
N ALA A 20 -3.33 -9.63 -28.55
CA ALA A 20 -4.80 -9.55 -28.64
C ALA A 20 -5.34 -8.30 -27.90
N ILE A 21 -4.78 -7.97 -26.74
CA ILE A 21 -5.14 -6.77 -25.97
C ILE A 21 -4.81 -5.50 -26.75
N GLU A 22 -3.63 -5.42 -27.36
CA GLU A 22 -3.20 -4.25 -28.14
C GLU A 22 -4.06 -4.00 -29.38
N ASN A 23 -4.54 -5.07 -30.02
CA ASN A 23 -5.35 -4.99 -31.24
C ASN A 23 -6.86 -4.83 -30.97
N ALA A 24 -7.32 -5.12 -29.76
CA ALA A 24 -8.74 -5.04 -29.41
C ALA A 24 -9.20 -3.57 -29.27
N SER A 25 -10.44 -3.30 -29.68
CA SER A 25 -11.04 -2.00 -29.44
C SER A 25 -11.32 -1.82 -27.94
N SER A 26 -11.33 -0.57 -27.48
CA SER A 26 -11.63 -0.27 -26.07
C SER A 26 -13.03 -0.74 -25.66
N ASP A 27 -13.99 -0.74 -26.58
CA ASP A 27 -15.36 -1.19 -26.30
C ASP A 27 -15.45 -2.71 -26.20
N ASP A 28 -14.73 -3.45 -27.05
CA ASP A 28 -14.65 -4.91 -27.00
C ASP A 28 -13.94 -5.39 -25.72
N LEU A 29 -12.84 -4.72 -25.34
CA LEU A 29 -12.13 -5.00 -24.09
C LEU A 29 -13.01 -4.76 -22.87
N ARG A 30 -13.76 -3.64 -22.84
CA ARG A 30 -14.70 -3.35 -21.75
C ARG A 30 -15.83 -4.36 -21.67
N ALA A 31 -16.37 -4.79 -22.81
CA ALA A 31 -17.41 -5.81 -22.87
C ALA A 31 -16.88 -7.16 -22.35
N PHE A 32 -15.72 -7.58 -22.85
CA PHE A 32 -15.08 -8.83 -22.44
C PHE A 32 -14.79 -8.86 -20.93
N VAL A 33 -14.15 -7.82 -20.39
CA VAL A 33 -13.87 -7.74 -18.95
C VAL A 33 -15.18 -7.76 -18.17
N ARG A 34 -16.20 -6.98 -18.56
CA ARG A 34 -17.49 -6.96 -17.87
C ARG A 34 -18.13 -8.35 -17.79
N ASP A 35 -18.12 -9.10 -18.88
CA ASP A 35 -18.73 -10.43 -18.95
C ASP A 35 -17.97 -11.43 -18.06
N ILE A 36 -16.63 -11.43 -18.11
CA ILE A 36 -15.80 -12.28 -17.25
C ILE A 36 -16.04 -11.98 -15.77
N LEU A 37 -16.09 -10.71 -15.37
CA LEU A 37 -16.32 -10.33 -13.97
C LEU A 37 -17.77 -10.58 -13.51
N ALA A 38 -18.74 -10.58 -14.43
CA ALA A 38 -20.12 -10.95 -14.10
C ALA A 38 -20.22 -12.43 -13.76
N GLU A 39 -19.51 -13.28 -14.50
CA GLU A 39 -19.53 -14.74 -14.34
C GLU A 39 -18.62 -15.24 -13.22
N ASN A 40 -17.59 -14.47 -12.84
CA ASN A 40 -16.56 -14.91 -11.90
C ASN A 40 -16.47 -13.97 -10.68
N PRO A 41 -17.13 -14.30 -9.55
CA PRO A 41 -17.16 -13.44 -8.37
C PRO A 41 -15.78 -13.17 -7.76
N ASP A 42 -14.91 -14.18 -7.71
CA ASP A 42 -13.56 -14.04 -7.13
C ASP A 42 -12.67 -13.12 -7.98
N LEU A 43 -12.76 -13.23 -9.32
CA LEU A 43 -12.05 -12.33 -10.23
C LEU A 43 -12.61 -10.90 -10.18
N ARG A 44 -13.92 -10.75 -9.95
CA ARG A 44 -14.55 -9.44 -9.73
C ARG A 44 -14.02 -8.78 -8.46
N GLU A 45 -13.86 -9.54 -7.38
CA GLU A 45 -13.31 -9.03 -6.14
C GLU A 45 -11.84 -8.63 -6.32
N GLN A 46 -11.02 -9.46 -6.97
CA GLN A 46 -9.63 -9.11 -7.32
C GLN A 46 -9.54 -7.89 -8.24
N PHE A 47 -10.39 -7.82 -9.27
CA PHE A 47 -10.43 -6.68 -10.18
C PHE A 47 -10.81 -5.40 -9.47
N LEU A 48 -11.81 -5.43 -8.58
CA LEU A 48 -12.20 -4.27 -7.78
C LEU A 48 -11.14 -3.88 -6.75
N ALA A 49 -10.44 -4.85 -6.15
CA ALA A 49 -9.32 -4.58 -5.26
C ALA A 49 -8.13 -3.92 -5.99
N ARG A 50 -7.91 -4.30 -7.26
CA ARG A 50 -6.78 -3.82 -8.08
C ARG A 50 -7.09 -2.54 -8.86
N LEU A 51 -8.31 -2.39 -9.36
CA LEU A 51 -8.73 -1.38 -10.34
C LEU A 51 -10.08 -0.72 -10.01
N GLY A 52 -10.78 -1.19 -8.97
CA GLY A 52 -12.05 -0.61 -8.55
C GLY A 52 -11.86 0.79 -7.97
N ASP A 53 -12.74 1.70 -8.36
CA ASP A 53 -12.77 3.09 -7.87
C ASP A 53 -13.37 3.25 -6.46
N GLY A 54 -13.52 2.16 -5.71
CA GLY A 54 -13.75 2.28 -4.28
C GLY A 54 -12.43 2.66 -3.63
N ASP A 55 -12.27 3.93 -3.23
CA ASP A 55 -11.22 4.31 -2.28
C ASP A 55 -11.33 3.36 -1.08
N ARG A 56 -10.46 2.35 -1.00
CA ARG A 56 -10.38 1.49 0.19
C ARG A 56 -10.08 2.38 1.38
N SER A 57 -10.76 2.15 2.49
CA SER A 57 -10.54 2.94 3.70
C SER A 57 -9.17 2.62 4.31
N VAL A 58 -8.71 3.47 5.24
CA VAL A 58 -7.49 3.21 6.00
C VAL A 58 -7.62 1.86 6.71
N GLU A 59 -8.77 1.58 7.34
CA GLU A 59 -9.04 0.35 8.08
C GLU A 59 -8.92 -0.89 7.19
N ALA A 60 -9.41 -0.85 5.95
CA ALA A 60 -9.29 -1.98 5.04
C ALA A 60 -7.82 -2.33 4.73
N TYR A 61 -6.96 -1.31 4.58
CA TYR A 61 -5.52 -1.56 4.42
C TYR A 61 -4.87 -1.99 5.73
N ARG A 62 -5.31 -1.44 6.87
CA ARG A 62 -4.79 -1.84 8.19
C ARG A 62 -5.05 -3.31 8.47
N ASP A 63 -6.27 -3.78 8.23
CA ASP A 63 -6.66 -5.18 8.44
C ASP A 63 -5.79 -6.13 7.58
N GLU A 64 -5.52 -5.75 6.33
CA GLU A 64 -4.66 -6.54 5.43
C GLU A 64 -3.19 -6.57 5.89
N ILE A 65 -2.67 -5.47 6.42
CA ILE A 65 -1.30 -5.38 6.93
C ILE A 65 -1.16 -6.11 8.28
N GLU A 66 -2.15 -5.99 9.17
CA GLU A 66 -2.18 -6.67 10.47
C GLU A 66 -2.21 -8.19 10.29
N GLU A 67 -2.97 -8.69 9.32
CA GLU A 67 -3.01 -10.11 8.98
C GLU A 67 -1.61 -10.65 8.60
N LEU A 68 -0.73 -9.84 7.99
CA LEU A 68 0.65 -10.23 7.75
C LEU A 68 1.44 -10.40 9.05
N PHE A 69 1.25 -9.51 10.04
CA PHE A 69 1.87 -9.65 11.36
C PHE A 69 1.36 -10.89 12.09
N ASP A 70 0.06 -11.14 12.03
CA ASP A 70 -0.55 -12.32 12.66
C ASP A 70 -0.04 -13.62 12.05
N GLN A 71 0.07 -13.71 10.72
CA GLN A 71 0.67 -14.85 10.03
C GLN A 71 2.12 -15.11 10.45
N HIS A 72 2.92 -14.06 10.63
CA HIS A 72 4.33 -14.18 11.02
C HIS A 72 4.52 -14.41 12.54
N THR A 73 3.44 -14.37 13.32
CA THR A 73 3.48 -14.61 14.77
C THR A 73 2.64 -15.82 15.22
N GLN A 74 2.18 -16.67 14.28
CA GLN A 74 1.42 -17.88 14.61
C GLN A 74 2.25 -18.87 15.43
N ASP A 75 3.52 -19.08 15.06
CA ASP A 75 4.41 -20.06 15.69
C ASP A 75 5.31 -19.46 16.78
N TYR A 76 5.59 -18.15 16.70
CA TYR A 76 6.42 -17.42 17.65
C TYR A 76 5.78 -16.07 18.01
N PRO A 77 5.84 -15.63 19.28
CA PRO A 77 5.16 -14.40 19.72
C PRO A 77 5.76 -13.11 19.14
N VAL A 78 6.87 -13.21 18.43
CA VAL A 78 7.58 -12.10 17.80
C VAL A 78 7.85 -12.43 16.34
N VAL A 79 7.86 -11.40 15.51
CA VAL A 79 8.18 -11.54 14.10
C VAL A 79 9.69 -11.73 13.95
N THR A 80 10.10 -12.94 13.54
CA THR A 80 11.51 -13.32 13.39
C THR A 80 12.07 -13.02 12.00
N ASP A 81 11.20 -12.87 10.99
CA ASP A 81 11.56 -12.60 9.60
C ASP A 81 10.98 -11.26 9.11
N ALA A 82 11.61 -10.64 8.13
CA ALA A 82 11.15 -9.36 7.60
C ALA A 82 9.88 -9.55 6.76
N ILE A 83 8.74 -9.03 7.25
CA ILE A 83 7.49 -8.97 6.47
C ILE A 83 7.73 -8.10 5.23
N ASP A 84 7.38 -8.61 4.05
CA ASP A 84 7.49 -7.86 2.82
C ASP A 84 6.27 -6.94 2.62
N PHE A 85 6.48 -5.63 2.71
CA PHE A 85 5.45 -4.62 2.49
C PHE A 85 5.43 -4.06 1.05
N SER A 86 6.26 -4.59 0.13
CA SER A 86 6.47 -4.02 -1.21
C SER A 86 5.17 -3.84 -1.98
N HIS A 87 4.21 -4.78 -1.84
CA HIS A 87 2.90 -4.69 -2.47
C HIS A 87 2.16 -3.38 -2.14
N PHE A 88 2.14 -2.95 -0.87
CA PHE A 88 1.44 -1.73 -0.46
C PHE A 88 2.13 -0.47 -1.00
N PHE A 89 3.47 -0.47 -1.03
CA PHE A 89 4.21 0.62 -1.65
C PHE A 89 3.92 0.73 -3.15
N GLU A 90 3.86 -0.39 -3.87
CA GLU A 90 3.49 -0.42 -5.29
C GLU A 90 2.06 0.07 -5.53
N VAL A 91 1.11 -0.28 -4.66
CA VAL A 91 -0.27 0.22 -4.73
C VAL A 91 -0.32 1.74 -4.51
N ALA A 92 0.42 2.25 -3.51
CA ALA A 92 0.49 3.69 -3.26
C ALA A 92 1.11 4.45 -4.45
N GLU A 93 2.20 3.94 -5.03
CA GLU A 93 2.81 4.53 -6.23
C GLU A 93 1.85 4.53 -7.42
N GLN A 94 1.09 3.46 -7.65
CA GLN A 94 0.09 3.43 -8.71
C GLN A 94 -1.02 4.48 -8.52
N TYR A 95 -1.40 4.80 -7.28
CA TYR A 95 -2.30 5.91 -7.02
C TYR A 95 -1.63 7.26 -7.30
N ARG A 96 -0.36 7.45 -6.92
CA ARG A 96 0.40 8.66 -7.22
C ARG A 96 0.54 8.91 -8.73
N GLU A 97 0.87 7.88 -9.51
CA GLU A 97 0.98 7.94 -10.98
C GLU A 97 -0.33 8.36 -11.67
N ARG A 98 -1.46 8.24 -10.97
CA ARG A 98 -2.80 8.64 -11.44
C ARG A 98 -3.30 9.93 -10.77
N ASP A 99 -2.40 10.69 -10.14
CA ASP A 99 -2.69 11.91 -9.37
C ASP A 99 -3.70 11.71 -8.22
N ARG A 100 -3.88 10.47 -7.74
CA ARG A 100 -4.78 10.12 -6.63
C ARG A 100 -4.06 10.21 -5.29
N TYR A 101 -3.47 11.37 -5.00
CA TYR A 101 -2.62 11.58 -3.83
C TYR A 101 -3.35 11.35 -2.49
N ARG A 102 -4.65 11.70 -2.38
CA ARG A 102 -5.45 11.39 -1.18
C ARG A 102 -5.55 9.88 -0.94
N THR A 103 -5.84 9.11 -1.99
CA THR A 103 -5.93 7.64 -1.92
C THR A 103 -4.57 7.02 -1.61
N ALA A 104 -3.48 7.54 -2.18
CA ALA A 104 -2.13 7.09 -1.85
C ALA A 104 -1.77 7.35 -0.37
N ALA A 105 -2.14 8.52 0.16
CA ALA A 105 -1.93 8.87 1.57
C ALA A 105 -2.62 7.88 2.51
N THR A 106 -3.82 7.38 2.17
CA THR A 106 -4.53 6.34 2.93
C THR A 106 -3.69 5.06 3.09
N VAL A 107 -3.00 4.62 2.02
CA VAL A 107 -2.15 3.41 2.06
C VAL A 107 -0.95 3.62 2.97
N TYR A 108 -0.27 4.76 2.83
CA TYR A 108 0.87 5.09 3.69
C TYR A 108 0.46 5.27 5.15
N GLN A 109 -0.74 5.82 5.40
CA GLN A 109 -1.30 5.90 6.74
C GLN A 109 -1.45 4.52 7.37
N ALA A 110 -2.12 3.60 6.68
CA ALA A 110 -2.28 2.24 7.18
C ALA A 110 -0.94 1.56 7.48
N LEU A 111 0.06 1.73 6.60
CA LEU A 111 1.41 1.20 6.81
C LEU A 111 2.07 1.72 8.09
N PHE A 112 2.13 3.04 8.29
CA PHE A 112 2.82 3.55 9.48
C PHE A 112 2.07 3.24 10.77
N GLU A 113 0.73 3.21 10.75
CA GLU A 113 -0.08 2.92 11.94
C GLU A 113 0.12 1.48 12.38
N VAL A 114 0.03 0.51 11.46
CA VAL A 114 0.21 -0.91 11.82
C VAL A 114 1.65 -1.24 12.20
N ILE A 115 2.64 -0.64 11.53
CA ILE A 115 4.06 -0.84 11.90
C ILE A 115 4.33 -0.27 13.30
N ASP A 116 3.76 0.89 13.66
CA ASP A 116 3.93 1.47 14.99
C ASP A 116 3.18 0.67 16.06
N ASP A 117 1.92 0.28 15.80
CA ASP A 117 1.11 -0.53 16.71
C ASP A 117 1.78 -1.89 17.03
N ASN A 118 2.46 -2.49 16.05
CA ASN A 118 3.14 -3.78 16.20
C ASN A 118 4.61 -3.66 16.64
N CYS A 119 5.11 -2.47 16.96
CA CYS A 119 6.54 -2.28 17.22
C CYS A 119 7.10 -3.15 18.38
N ALA A 120 6.25 -3.49 19.36
CA ALA A 120 6.62 -4.38 20.47
C ALA A 120 6.74 -5.86 20.07
N ARG A 121 6.20 -6.28 18.93
CA ARG A 121 6.26 -7.65 18.38
C ARG A 121 7.48 -7.86 17.47
N ILE A 122 8.27 -6.81 17.21
CA ILE A 122 9.44 -6.84 16.32
C ILE A 122 10.71 -7.08 17.14
N ASP A 123 11.42 -8.17 16.87
CA ASP A 123 12.66 -8.52 17.60
C ASP A 123 13.92 -8.34 16.74
N ILE A 124 14.05 -9.09 15.63
CA ILE A 124 15.34 -9.23 14.92
C ILE A 124 15.48 -8.25 13.74
N ALA A 125 14.38 -7.93 13.05
CA ALA A 125 14.41 -7.13 11.82
C ALA A 125 14.11 -5.64 12.04
N CYS A 126 14.47 -5.07 13.20
CA CYS A 126 14.19 -3.67 13.56
C CYS A 126 14.59 -2.65 12.47
N ASP A 127 15.75 -2.83 11.81
CA ASP A 127 16.20 -1.94 10.75
C ASP A 127 15.28 -1.96 9.51
N HIS A 128 14.71 -3.13 9.18
CA HIS A 128 13.75 -3.28 8.08
C HIS A 128 12.48 -2.48 8.35
N TYR A 129 11.89 -2.67 9.53
CA TYR A 129 10.68 -1.95 9.92
C TYR A 129 10.92 -0.45 10.11
N ALA A 130 12.06 -0.05 10.67
CA ALA A 130 12.44 1.37 10.77
C ALA A 130 12.61 2.02 9.38
N LYS A 131 13.08 1.26 8.38
CA LYS A 131 13.15 1.72 6.99
C LYS A 131 11.75 1.82 6.37
N ALA A 132 10.92 0.79 6.53
CA ALA A 132 9.55 0.77 6.01
C ALA A 132 8.71 1.90 6.60
N LEU A 133 8.78 2.12 7.92
CA LEU A 133 8.10 3.20 8.62
C LEU A 133 8.51 4.58 8.07
N ARG A 134 9.81 4.81 7.92
CA ARG A 134 10.32 6.07 7.35
C ARG A 134 9.85 6.28 5.91
N SER A 135 9.86 5.22 5.08
CA SER A 135 9.34 5.29 3.71
C SER A 135 7.84 5.61 3.69
N ALA A 136 7.05 4.99 4.56
CA ALA A 136 5.61 5.27 4.68
C ALA A 136 5.35 6.71 5.13
N LEU A 137 6.05 7.20 6.16
CA LEU A 137 5.92 8.58 6.63
C LEU A 137 6.28 9.60 5.55
N ASN A 138 7.38 9.39 4.84
CA ASN A 138 7.77 10.29 3.73
C ASN A 138 6.71 10.28 2.62
N GLY A 139 6.26 9.09 2.18
CA GLY A 139 5.23 8.96 1.15
C GLY A 139 3.91 9.63 1.54
N TYR A 140 3.51 9.50 2.81
CA TYR A 140 2.34 10.18 3.35
C TYR A 140 2.48 11.71 3.29
N VAL A 141 3.59 12.25 3.78
CA VAL A 141 3.84 13.71 3.76
C VAL A 141 3.86 14.24 2.33
N GLU A 142 4.58 13.57 1.42
CA GLU A 142 4.62 13.94 0.00
C GLU A 142 3.22 13.95 -0.61
N CYS A 143 2.44 12.87 -0.44
CA CYS A 143 1.08 12.79 -0.99
C CYS A 143 0.17 13.86 -0.40
N VAL A 144 0.22 14.10 0.91
CA VAL A 144 -0.58 15.17 1.54
C VAL A 144 -0.24 16.52 0.92
N LEU A 145 1.04 16.86 0.74
CA LEU A 145 1.46 18.16 0.20
C LEU A 145 1.07 18.35 -1.28
N GLU A 146 1.10 17.29 -2.09
CA GLU A 146 0.67 17.31 -3.50
C GLU A 146 -0.85 17.53 -3.66
N THR A 147 -1.65 17.28 -2.63
CA THR A 147 -3.09 17.59 -2.67
C THR A 147 -3.42 19.09 -2.57
N ASP A 148 -2.40 19.95 -2.42
CA ASP A 148 -2.54 21.38 -2.10
C ASP A 148 -3.55 21.63 -0.95
N PRO A 149 -3.34 21.01 0.23
CA PRO A 149 -4.35 20.99 1.28
C PRO A 149 -4.50 22.36 1.93
N SER A 150 -5.75 22.70 2.27
CA SER A 150 -6.05 23.87 3.08
C SER A 150 -5.42 23.77 4.48
N HIS A 151 -5.36 24.89 5.18
CA HIS A 151 -4.84 24.92 6.55
C HIS A 151 -5.58 23.99 7.52
N GLU A 152 -6.88 23.81 7.34
CA GLU A 152 -7.68 22.88 8.16
C GLU A 152 -7.44 21.43 7.77
N GLU A 153 -7.27 21.11 6.47
CA GLU A 153 -6.88 19.77 6.03
C GLU A 153 -5.49 19.38 6.55
N ILE A 154 -4.51 20.31 6.53
CA ILE A 154 -3.18 20.07 7.11
C ILE A 154 -3.28 19.71 8.59
N LYS A 155 -4.14 20.39 9.36
CA LYS A 155 -4.36 20.05 10.79
C LYS A 155 -4.96 18.65 10.95
N GLN A 156 -5.87 18.25 10.07
CA GLN A 156 -6.44 16.89 10.10
C GLN A 156 -5.36 15.84 9.82
N TYR A 157 -4.56 16.03 8.77
CA TYR A 157 -3.46 15.12 8.43
C TYR A 157 -2.35 15.09 9.50
N ALA A 158 -2.04 16.23 10.11
CA ALA A 158 -1.09 16.32 11.22
C ALA A 158 -1.64 15.63 12.48
N GLY A 159 -2.94 15.77 12.77
CA GLY A 159 -3.59 15.14 13.92
C GLY A 159 -3.45 13.62 13.93
N ILE A 160 -3.40 12.98 12.75
CA ILE A 160 -3.12 11.55 12.61
C ILE A 160 -1.72 11.21 13.13
N LEU A 161 -0.70 11.97 12.72
CA LEU A 161 0.67 11.77 13.19
C LEU A 161 0.84 12.14 14.66
N GLU A 162 0.13 13.16 15.15
CA GLU A 162 0.12 13.55 16.57
C GLU A 162 -0.44 12.44 17.45
N ALA A 163 -1.48 11.73 17.00
CA ALA A 163 -2.01 10.58 17.72
C ALA A 163 -0.91 9.52 17.94
N GLN A 164 -0.13 9.21 16.90
CA GLN A 164 0.98 8.26 16.96
C GLN A 164 2.12 8.73 17.88
N VAL A 165 2.47 10.03 17.86
CA VAL A 165 3.46 10.61 18.80
C VAL A 165 3.07 10.38 20.26
N THR A 166 1.77 10.36 20.58
CA THR A 166 1.27 10.19 21.95
C THR A 166 1.01 8.74 22.33
N SER A 167 0.97 7.82 21.36
CA SER A 167 0.71 6.40 21.56
C SER A 167 1.84 5.73 22.34
N GLU A 168 1.51 4.67 23.09
CA GLU A 168 2.50 3.82 23.75
C GLU A 168 2.59 2.47 23.02
N PRO A 169 3.81 1.94 22.82
CA PRO A 169 5.09 2.46 23.28
C PRO A 169 5.69 3.51 22.32
N ARG A 170 6.35 4.53 22.86
CA ARG A 170 6.89 5.68 22.10
C ARG A 170 8.21 5.39 21.37
N ILE A 171 8.33 4.22 20.77
CA ILE A 171 9.58 3.77 20.12
C ILE A 171 9.91 4.64 18.91
N ASN A 172 8.90 5.01 18.11
CA ASN A 172 9.08 5.75 16.86
C ASN A 172 8.76 7.24 16.95
N GLU A 173 8.57 7.80 18.15
CA GLU A 173 8.19 9.20 18.41
C GLU A 173 9.02 10.23 17.61
N VAL A 174 10.32 9.97 17.45
CA VAL A 174 11.23 10.85 16.71
C VAL A 174 10.90 10.89 15.21
N GLN A 175 10.53 9.76 14.61
CA GLN A 175 10.18 9.71 13.18
C GLN A 175 8.87 10.44 12.92
N PHE A 176 7.85 10.24 13.76
CA PHE A 176 6.57 10.96 13.65
C PHE A 176 6.71 12.47 13.84
N ARG A 177 7.51 12.91 14.83
CA ARG A 177 7.81 14.35 15.01
C ARG A 177 8.52 14.96 13.81
N ARG A 178 9.41 14.21 13.17
CA ARG A 178 10.06 14.67 11.94
C ARG A 178 9.04 14.89 10.82
N ALA A 179 8.15 13.91 10.58
CA ALA A 179 7.09 14.04 9.58
C ALA A 179 6.16 15.23 9.87
N LEU A 180 5.80 15.45 11.15
CA LEU A 180 5.04 16.63 11.58
C LEU A 180 5.75 17.95 11.26
N ASN A 181 7.05 18.03 11.53
CA ASN A 181 7.84 19.22 11.21
C ASN A 181 7.91 19.46 9.69
N GLU A 182 7.99 18.41 8.87
CA GLU A 182 8.02 18.53 7.40
C GLU A 182 6.67 19.02 6.84
N LEU A 183 5.54 18.53 7.37
CA LEU A 183 4.20 19.08 7.07
C LEU A 183 4.05 20.53 7.54
N GLY A 184 4.61 20.88 8.70
CA GLY A 184 4.58 22.21 9.26
C GLY A 184 5.44 23.23 8.50
N ALA A 185 6.67 22.86 8.13
CA ALA A 185 7.63 23.75 7.47
C ALA A 185 7.16 24.17 6.07
N ASN A 186 6.43 23.31 5.36
CA ASN A 186 5.83 23.64 4.06
C ASN A 186 4.64 24.62 4.17
N ARG A 187 4.16 24.94 5.38
CA ARG A 187 3.16 26.00 5.62
C ARG A 187 3.75 27.40 5.53
N ASP A 188 5.04 27.54 5.85
CA ASP A 188 5.73 28.83 5.98
C ASP A 188 6.43 29.28 4.68
N CYS A 189 6.47 28.42 3.66
CA CYS A 189 6.97 28.77 2.33
C CYS A 189 5.81 29.22 1.43
N PRO A 190 5.75 30.50 0.98
CA PRO A 190 4.76 30.91 -0.01
C PRO A 190 5.01 30.16 -1.32
N ARG A 191 3.99 29.46 -1.83
CA ARG A 191 3.98 28.96 -3.21
C ARG A 191 3.97 30.18 -4.13
N GLY A 192 5.13 30.44 -4.75
CA GLY A 192 5.35 31.57 -5.67
C GLY A 192 4.76 31.34 -7.05
#